data_AF-A0A5E4Q0R5-F1
#
_entry.id   AF-A0A5E4Q0R5-F1
#
_cell.length_a   1.000
_cell.length_b   1.000
_cell.length_c   1.000
_cell.angle_alpha   90.00
_cell.angle_beta   90.00
_cell.angle_gamma   90.00
#
_symmetry.space_group_name_H-M   'P 1'
#
loop_
_entity.id
_entity.type
_entity.pdbx_description
1 polymer ?
#
loop_
_entity_poly.entity_id
_entity_poly.type
_entity_poly.pdbx_seq_one_letter_code
_entity_poly.pdbx_strand_id
1 'polypeptide(L)'
;MDPMMLRLILKQVEYANPTITLSRYGKPVMQIGRYRYNRRSVQYKGSKVQWVCSKWASQLVCRASIMTINDEVVLVKNTHNH
;
A
#
# COMPACT_ATOMS: atom_id res chain seq x y z
N MET A 1 -21.48 19.88 11.72
CA MET A 1 -20.51 18.96 11.11
C MET A 1 -19.21 19.73 10.98
N ASP A 2 -18.19 19.34 11.73
CA ASP A 2 -16.96 20.13 11.91
C ASP A 2 -15.99 19.95 10.70
N PRO A 3 -15.68 21.03 9.95
CA PRO A 3 -14.72 20.99 8.84
C PRO A 3 -13.29 20.61 9.24
N MET A 4 -12.94 20.69 10.54
CA MET A 4 -11.61 20.32 11.04
C MET A 4 -11.40 18.80 11.07
N MET A 5 -12.46 18.00 11.27
CA MET A 5 -12.35 16.53 11.27
C MET A 5 -12.04 15.98 9.86
N LEU A 6 -12.62 16.60 8.83
CA LEU A 6 -12.38 16.23 7.43
C LEU A 6 -10.91 16.51 7.02
N ARG A 7 -10.33 17.62 7.49
CA ARG A 7 -8.92 17.97 7.21
C ARG A 7 -7.90 17.07 7.90
N LEU A 8 -8.22 16.44 9.03
CA LEU A 8 -7.30 15.54 9.72
C LEU A 8 -7.28 14.13 9.10
N ILE A 9 -8.43 13.64 8.62
CA ILE A 9 -8.53 12.35 7.92
C ILE A 9 -7.88 12.44 6.52
N LEU A 10 -8.04 13.56 5.81
CA LEU A 10 -7.47 13.74 4.47
C LEU A 10 -5.93 13.92 4.46
N LYS A 11 -5.33 14.43 5.55
CA LYS A 11 -3.85 14.56 5.64
C LYS A 11 -3.09 13.23 5.69
N GLN A 12 -3.76 12.11 6.02
CA GLN A 12 -3.13 10.79 5.95
C GLN A 12 -3.28 10.14 4.57
N VAL A 13 -4.16 10.68 3.71
CA VAL A 13 -4.52 10.11 2.40
C VAL A 13 -3.89 10.87 1.23
N GLU A 14 -3.51 12.14 1.40
CA GLU A 14 -2.78 12.86 0.36
C GLU A 14 -1.30 12.41 0.25
N TYR A 15 -0.87 12.20 -1.00
CA TYR A 15 0.49 11.94 -1.53
C TYR A 15 0.94 10.52 -1.86
N ALA A 16 0.19 9.46 -1.53
CA ALA A 16 0.64 8.12 -1.93
C ALA A 16 0.43 7.81 -3.42
N ASN A 17 -0.55 8.42 -4.11
CA ASN A 17 -0.96 8.09 -5.49
C ASN A 17 -0.75 6.59 -5.87
N PRO A 18 -1.30 5.65 -5.08
CA PRO A 18 -1.09 4.24 -5.29
C PRO A 18 -1.78 3.81 -6.59
N THR A 19 -1.06 3.09 -7.43
CA THR A 19 -1.57 2.54 -8.70
C THR A 19 -1.40 1.03 -8.73
N ILE A 20 -2.38 0.32 -9.27
CA ILE A 20 -2.27 -1.12 -9.53
C ILE A 20 -1.66 -1.31 -10.91
N THR A 21 -0.58 -2.07 -10.97
CA THR A 21 0.13 -2.47 -12.19
C THR A 21 0.24 -3.99 -12.24
N LEU A 22 0.77 -4.53 -13.34
CA LEU A 22 1.06 -5.96 -13.47
C LEU A 22 2.56 -6.22 -13.40
N SER A 23 2.95 -7.34 -12.77
CA SER A 23 4.29 -7.90 -12.91
C SER A 23 4.47 -8.51 -14.30
N ARG A 24 5.72 -8.87 -14.66
CA ARG A 24 6.01 -9.60 -15.90
C ARG A 24 5.26 -10.93 -16.05
N TYR A 25 4.72 -11.45 -14.94
CA TYR A 25 3.94 -12.69 -14.88
C TYR A 25 2.44 -12.45 -14.72
N GLY A 26 1.96 -11.22 -14.99
CA GLY A 26 0.54 -10.87 -14.89
C GLY A 26 0.00 -10.82 -13.46
N LYS A 27 0.85 -10.78 -12.43
CA LYS A 27 0.39 -10.65 -11.04
C LYS A 27 0.21 -9.16 -10.68
N PRO A 28 -0.90 -8.76 -10.06
CA PRO A 28 -1.09 -7.43 -9.49
C PRO A 28 0.06 -7.01 -8.57
N VAL A 29 0.51 -5.77 -8.77
CA VAL A 29 1.54 -5.09 -7.97
C VAL A 29 1.05 -3.67 -7.70
N MET A 30 1.15 -3.23 -6.45
CA MET A 30 0.82 -1.86 -6.08
C MET A 30 2.08 -0.98 -6.19
N GLN A 31 1.94 0.21 -6.75
CA GLN A 31 3.05 1.13 -7.01
C GLN A 31 2.77 2.50 -6.42
N ILE A 32 3.73 3.02 -5.65
CA ILE A 32 3.77 4.40 -5.14
C ILE A 32 5.10 5.01 -5.58
N GLY A 33 5.05 5.97 -6.50
CA GLY A 33 6.26 6.53 -7.13
C GLY A 33 7.16 5.43 -7.71
N ARG A 34 8.42 5.38 -7.26
CA ARG A 34 9.41 4.35 -7.68
C ARG A 34 9.30 3.01 -6.93
N TYR A 35 8.47 2.94 -5.88
CA TYR A 35 8.41 1.79 -4.99
C TYR A 35 7.30 0.83 -5.38
N ARG A 36 7.64 -0.46 -5.41
CA ARG A 36 6.71 -1.55 -5.75
C ARG A 36 6.39 -2.39 -4.52
N TYR A 37 5.12 -2.73 -4.38
CA TYR A 37 4.57 -3.52 -3.30
C TYR A 37 3.89 -4.77 -3.86
N ASN A 38 4.36 -5.93 -3.40
CA ASN A 38 3.81 -7.23 -3.78
C ASN A 38 2.74 -7.68 -2.76
N ARG A 39 1.75 -8.45 -3.22
CA ARG A 39 0.78 -9.07 -2.32
C ARG A 39 1.48 -10.05 -1.38
N ARG A 40 1.31 -9.85 -0.07
CA ARG A 40 1.80 -10.74 0.98
C ARG A 40 0.72 -11.65 1.51
N SER A 41 -0.47 -11.10 1.76
CA SER A 41 -1.60 -11.87 2.27
C SER A 41 -2.91 -11.33 1.70
N VAL A 42 -3.86 -12.25 1.52
CA VAL A 42 -5.22 -11.98 1.05
C VAL A 42 -6.16 -12.65 2.05
N GLN A 43 -7.07 -11.88 2.64
CA GLN A 43 -8.00 -12.33 3.69
C GLN A 43 -9.44 -12.00 3.27
N TYR A 44 -10.41 -12.52 4.03
CA TYR A 44 -11.84 -12.23 3.85
C TYR A 44 -12.32 -12.36 2.39
N LYS A 45 -11.98 -13.49 1.75
CA LYS A 45 -12.34 -13.79 0.35
C LYS A 45 -11.82 -12.78 -0.68
N GLY A 46 -10.72 -12.08 -0.37
CA GLY A 46 -10.13 -11.12 -1.31
C GLY A 46 -10.31 -9.67 -0.91
N SER A 47 -11.26 -9.36 -0.02
CA SER A 47 -11.57 -7.98 0.31
C SER A 47 -10.42 -7.29 1.03
N LYS A 48 -9.67 -7.99 1.88
CA LYS A 48 -8.53 -7.41 2.61
C LYS A 48 -7.22 -7.91 2.04
N VAL A 49 -6.38 -7.00 1.55
CA VAL A 49 -5.08 -7.36 0.97
C VAL A 49 -3.97 -6.58 1.65
N GLN A 50 -2.92 -7.29 2.07
CA GLN A 50 -1.69 -6.70 2.54
C GLN A 50 -0.66 -6.69 1.41
N TRP A 51 -0.16 -5.50 1.09
CA TRP A 51 0.90 -5.26 0.12
C TRP A 51 2.17 -4.88 0.87
N VAL A 52 3.31 -5.46 0.53
CA VAL A 52 4.60 -5.18 1.18
C VAL A 52 5.64 -4.82 0.15
N CYS A 53 6.58 -3.95 0.52
CA CYS A 53 7.68 -3.58 -0.35
C CYS A 53 8.37 -4.81 -0.95
N SER A 54 8.78 -4.73 -2.22
CA SER A 54 9.53 -5.78 -2.90
C SER A 54 10.82 -6.20 -2.18
N LYS A 55 11.38 -5.33 -1.34
CA LYS A 55 12.56 -5.58 -0.49
C LYS A 55 12.23 -6.11 0.92
N TRP A 56 10.98 -6.48 1.20
CA TRP A 56 10.54 -6.95 2.51
C TRP A 56 11.31 -8.17 3.03
N ALA A 57 11.66 -9.10 2.14
CA ALA A 57 12.43 -10.31 2.46
C ALA A 57 13.92 -10.20 2.09
N SER A 58 14.42 -8.99 1.81
CA SER A 58 15.84 -8.77 1.51
C SER A 58 16.66 -8.56 2.79
N GLN A 59 17.99 -8.56 2.67
CA GLN A 59 18.92 -8.39 3.81
C GLN A 59 18.71 -7.09 4.60
N LEU A 60 18.34 -5.99 3.93
CA LEU A 60 18.05 -4.69 4.57
C LEU A 60 16.65 -4.64 5.23
N VAL A 61 15.81 -5.67 5.05
CA VAL A 61 14.46 -5.84 5.61
C VAL A 61 13.63 -4.54 5.60
N CYS A 62 13.00 -4.24 4.47
CA CYS A 62 12.09 -3.09 4.37
C CYS A 62 10.72 -3.40 4.99
N ARG A 63 10.19 -2.49 5.81
CA ARG A 63 8.88 -2.63 6.47
C ARG A 63 7.81 -1.69 5.92
N ALA A 64 8.03 -1.11 4.75
CA ALA A 64 6.99 -0.38 4.03
C ALA A 64 5.88 -1.34 3.58
N SER A 65 4.63 -0.95 3.80
CA SER A 65 3.45 -1.76 3.53
C SER A 65 2.22 -0.92 3.26
N ILE A 66 1.27 -1.48 2.52
CA ILE A 66 -0.05 -0.88 2.25
C ILE A 66 -1.11 -1.93 2.60
N MET A 67 -2.23 -1.49 3.15
CA MET A 67 -3.41 -2.33 3.32
C MET A 67 -4.55 -1.78 2.50
N THR A 68 -5.22 -2.66 1.76
CA THR A 68 -6.48 -2.35 1.11
C THR A 68 -7.63 -3.15 1.70
N ILE A 69 -8.82 -2.56 1.70
CA ILE A 69 -10.10 -3.21 2.00
C ILE A 69 -11.07 -2.84 0.87
N ASN A 70 -11.66 -3.84 0.20
CA ASN A 70 -12.53 -3.66 -0.97
C ASN A 70 -11.90 -2.76 -2.04
N ASP A 71 -10.63 -3.01 -2.34
CA ASP A 71 -9.80 -2.23 -3.28
C ASP A 71 -9.53 -0.76 -2.88
N GLU A 72 -10.05 -0.30 -1.74
CA GLU A 72 -9.73 1.01 -1.17
C GLU A 72 -8.50 0.94 -0.27
N VAL A 73 -7.63 1.95 -0.35
CA VAL A 73 -6.44 2.04 0.49
C VAL A 73 -6.83 2.58 1.86
N VAL A 74 -6.64 1.76 2.90
CA VAL A 74 -7.00 2.11 4.29
C VAL A 74 -5.79 2.38 5.18
N LEU A 75 -4.60 1.96 4.76
CA LEU A 75 -3.35 2.21 5.50
C LEU A 75 -2.16 2.26 4.54
N VAL A 76 -1.32 3.28 4.69
CA VAL A 76 -0.05 3.41 3.97
C VAL A 76 1.09 3.63 4.95
N LYS A 77 2.06 2.71 4.95
CA LYS A 77 3.37 2.87 5.59
C LYS A 77 4.42 2.97 4.48
N ASN A 78 4.78 4.19 4.09
CA ASN A 78 5.67 4.48 2.96
C ASN A 78 7.10 4.90 3.36
N THR A 79 7.56 4.51 4.55
CA THR A 79 8.95 4.73 4.97
C THR A 79 9.81 3.54 4.52
N HIS A 80 10.74 3.80 3.62
CA HIS A 80 11.71 2.82 3.11
C HIS A 80 13.08 3.05 3.72
N ASN A 81 13.84 1.98 3.90
CA ASN A 81 15.21 2.00 4.39
C ASN A 81 16.22 1.59 3.29
N HIS A 82 15.89 1.84 2.02
CA HIS A 82 16.69 1.49 0.83
C HIS A 82 16.32 2.35 -0.40
#